data_AF-A0A928J474-F1
#
_entry.id   AF-A0A928J474-F1
#
_cell.length_a   1.000
_cell.length_b   1.000
_cell.length_c   1.000
_cell.angle_alpha   90.00
_cell.angle_beta   90.00
_cell.angle_gamma   90.00
#
_symmetry.space_group_name_H-M   'P 1'
#
loop_
_entity.id
_entity.type
_entity.pdbx_description
1 polymer ?
#
loop_
_entity_poly.entity_id
_entity_poly.type
_entity_poly.pdbx_seq_one_letter_code
_entity_poly.pdbx_strand_id
1 'polypeptide(L)'
;MARRKKSELGPSAAEEMRQLLSAHMPEAVAFLVEIMRDAAQKPELRMKAAESILDRACGKAIAAKEIEAAPPPPAVIVFEGELEEWSK
;
A
#
# COMPACT_ATOMS: atom_id res chain seq x y z
N MET A 1 5.71 -13.58 -55.48
CA MET A 1 5.03 -12.51 -54.71
C MET A 1 3.83 -13.11 -53.98
N ALA A 2 4.01 -13.68 -52.78
CA ALA A 2 2.91 -14.22 -51.98
C ALA A 2 2.86 -13.47 -50.65
N ARG A 3 2.10 -12.37 -50.62
CA ARG A 3 1.74 -11.68 -49.37
C ARG A 3 0.76 -12.59 -48.63
N ARG A 4 1.24 -13.35 -47.64
CA ARG A 4 0.35 -14.01 -46.68
C ARG A 4 -0.38 -12.93 -45.89
N LYS A 5 -1.71 -12.93 -46.03
CA LYS A 5 -2.65 -12.01 -45.41
C LYS A 5 -2.60 -12.24 -43.89
N LYS A 6 -2.04 -11.28 -43.16
CA LYS A 6 -1.94 -11.28 -41.69
C LYS A 6 -3.25 -10.75 -41.12
N SER A 7 -4.30 -11.52 -41.28
CA SER A 7 -5.62 -11.34 -40.66
C SER A 7 -6.15 -12.77 -40.63
N GLU A 8 -6.16 -13.50 -39.52
CA GLU A 8 -7.00 -13.29 -38.35
C GLU A 8 -6.36 -14.04 -37.17
N LEU A 9 -5.45 -13.42 -36.43
CA LEU A 9 -5.11 -13.94 -35.10
C LEU A 9 -6.11 -13.26 -34.16
N GLY A 10 -7.04 -14.06 -33.63
CA GLY A 10 -7.90 -13.63 -32.52
C GLY A 10 -7.05 -13.12 -31.34
N PRO A 11 -7.68 -12.49 -30.35
CA PRO A 11 -6.95 -11.96 -29.21
C PRO A 11 -6.08 -13.06 -28.60
N SER A 12 -4.84 -12.71 -28.28
CA SER A 12 -3.98 -13.63 -27.55
C SER A 12 -4.66 -14.01 -26.23
N ALA A 13 -4.43 -15.23 -25.71
CA ALA A 13 -4.90 -15.61 -24.38
C ALA A 13 -4.52 -14.58 -23.29
N ALA A 14 -3.41 -13.86 -23.46
CA ALA A 14 -3.01 -12.76 -22.58
C ALA A 14 -3.92 -11.53 -22.69
N GLU A 15 -4.47 -11.24 -23.88
CA GLU A 15 -5.41 -10.14 -24.11
C GLU A 15 -6.79 -10.49 -23.58
N GLU A 16 -7.25 -11.72 -23.78
CA GLU A 16 -8.50 -12.23 -23.19
C GLU A 16 -8.45 -12.16 -21.65
N MET A 17 -7.33 -12.58 -21.05
CA MET A 17 -7.15 -12.50 -19.60
C MET A 17 -7.15 -11.06 -19.09
N ARG A 18 -6.53 -10.12 -19.82
CA ARG A 18 -6.57 -8.69 -19.45
C ARG A 18 -7.99 -8.12 -19.55
N GLN A 19 -8.74 -8.50 -20.58
CA GLN A 19 -10.13 -8.06 -20.73
C GLN A 19 -10.99 -8.57 -19.58
N LEU A 20 -10.85 -9.85 -19.23
CA LEU A 20 -11.57 -10.44 -18.10
C LEU A 20 -11.20 -9.76 -16.77
N LEU A 21 -9.91 -9.53 -16.52
CA LEU A 21 -9.46 -8.80 -15.33
C LEU A 21 -9.99 -7.36 -15.29
N SER A 22 -10.02 -6.68 -16.44
CA SER A 22 -10.55 -5.31 -16.53
C SER A 22 -12.06 -5.24 -16.24
N ALA A 23 -12.81 -6.28 -16.63
CA ALA A 23 -14.24 -6.36 -16.38
C ALA A 23 -14.56 -6.54 -14.90
N HIS A 24 -13.74 -7.29 -14.16
CA HIS A 24 -13.95 -7.56 -12.72
C HIS A 24 -13.26 -6.56 -11.78
N MET A 25 -12.42 -5.67 -12.29
CA MET A 25 -11.75 -4.64 -11.48
C MET A 25 -12.72 -3.82 -10.59
N PRO A 26 -13.88 -3.33 -11.09
CA PRO A 26 -14.80 -2.56 -10.27
C PRO A 26 -15.40 -3.37 -9.11
N GLU A 27 -15.76 -4.62 -9.36
CA GLU A 27 -16.33 -5.53 -8.34
C GLU A 27 -15.29 -5.86 -7.27
N ALA A 28 -14.03 -6.09 -7.66
CA ALA A 28 -12.94 -6.34 -6.72
C ALA A 28 -12.69 -5.14 -5.80
N VAL A 29 -12.78 -3.91 -6.33
CA VAL A 29 -12.65 -2.69 -5.53
C VAL A 29 -13.83 -2.52 -4.58
N ALA A 30 -15.06 -2.76 -5.06
CA ALA A 30 -16.26 -2.70 -4.23
C ALA A 30 -16.16 -3.69 -3.04
N PHE A 31 -15.72 -4.91 -3.30
CA PHE A 31 -15.51 -5.92 -2.27
C PHE A 31 -14.48 -5.51 -1.21
N LEU A 32 -13.36 -4.91 -1.62
CA LEU A 32 -12.37 -4.38 -0.67
C LEU A 32 -12.94 -3.25 0.20
N VAL A 33 -13.79 -2.39 -0.36
CA VAL A 33 -14.49 -1.33 0.38
C VAL A 33 -15.48 -1.92 1.40
N GLU A 34 -16.21 -2.97 1.03
CA GLU A 34 -17.09 -3.69 1.96
C GLU A 34 -16.31 -4.27 3.14
N ILE A 35 -15.20 -4.97 2.88
CA ILE A 35 -14.31 -5.50 3.95
C ILE A 35 -13.85 -4.38 4.87
N MET A 36 -13.45 -3.23 4.31
CA MET A 36 -12.91 -2.11 5.10
C MET A 36 -13.96 -1.49 6.03
N ARG A 37 -15.24 -1.55 5.64
CA ARG A 37 -16.40 -1.01 6.39
C ARG A 37 -17.01 -2.01 7.37
N ASP A 38 -16.86 -3.30 7.13
CA ASP A 38 -17.39 -4.34 8.01
C ASP A 38 -16.65 -4.35 9.36
N ALA A 39 -17.36 -3.95 10.41
CA ALA A 39 -16.84 -3.89 11.78
C ALA A 39 -16.62 -5.28 12.41
N ALA A 40 -17.24 -6.33 11.87
CA ALA A 40 -17.04 -7.71 12.33
C ALA A 40 -15.75 -8.34 11.78
N GLN A 41 -15.14 -7.76 10.74
CA GLN A 41 -13.86 -8.23 10.23
C GLN A 41 -12.71 -7.86 11.18
N LYS A 42 -11.68 -8.70 11.19
CA LYS A 42 -10.46 -8.44 11.95
C LYS A 42 -9.85 -7.08 11.54
N PRO A 43 -9.39 -6.25 12.49
CA PRO A 43 -8.79 -4.95 12.18
C PRO A 43 -7.65 -5.04 11.16
N GLU A 44 -6.81 -6.07 11.25
CA GLU A 44 -5.71 -6.34 10.31
C GLU A 44 -6.19 -6.52 8.87
N LEU A 45 -7.32 -7.20 8.67
CA LEU A 45 -7.89 -7.44 7.36
C LEU A 45 -8.44 -6.15 6.75
N ARG A 46 -9.09 -5.32 7.58
CA ARG A 46 -9.58 -4.00 7.18
C ARG A 46 -8.43 -3.08 6.77
N MET A 47 -7.32 -3.10 7.52
CA MET A 47 -6.12 -2.34 7.19
C MET A 47 -5.50 -2.80 5.86
N LYS A 48 -5.38 -4.11 5.63
CA LYS A 48 -4.87 -4.64 4.36
C LYS A 48 -5.74 -4.28 3.16
N ALA A 49 -7.06 -4.24 3.34
CA ALA A 49 -7.98 -3.80 2.29
C ALA A 49 -7.76 -2.31 1.96
N ALA A 50 -7.59 -1.46 2.98
CA ALA A 50 -7.27 -0.05 2.81
C ALA A 50 -5.92 0.15 2.09
N GLU A 51 -4.86 -0.52 2.56
CA GLU A 51 -3.52 -0.49 1.98
C GLU A 51 -3.54 -0.90 0.50
N SER A 52 -4.27 -1.98 0.18
CA SER A 52 -4.40 -2.49 -1.19
C SER A 52 -5.08 -1.50 -2.15
N ILE A 53 -6.02 -0.69 -1.68
CA ILE A 53 -6.68 0.34 -2.47
C ILE A 53 -5.73 1.54 -2.64
N LEU A 54 -5.10 1.99 -1.56
CA LEU A 54 -4.20 3.14 -1.55
C LEU A 54 -2.95 2.90 -2.40
N ASP A 55 -2.34 1.71 -2.33
CA ASP A 55 -1.20 1.31 -3.16
C ASP A 55 -1.49 1.45 -4.66
N ARG A 56 -2.72 1.15 -5.07
CA ARG A 56 -3.17 1.23 -6.47
C ARG A 56 -3.55 2.64 -6.88
N ALA A 57 -4.14 3.42 -5.98
CA ALA A 57 -4.61 4.78 -6.25
C ALA A 57 -3.50 5.83 -6.19
N CYS A 58 -2.61 5.72 -5.20
CA CYS A 58 -1.55 6.70 -4.93
C CYS A 58 -0.17 6.24 -5.44
N GLY A 59 -0.06 4.98 -5.88
CA GLY A 59 1.22 4.34 -6.21
C GLY A 59 1.99 3.94 -4.94
N LYS A 60 2.82 2.90 -5.03
CA LYS A 60 3.58 2.28 -3.92
C LYS A 60 4.65 3.18 -3.24
N ALA A 61 4.60 4.49 -3.39
CA ALA A 61 5.75 5.37 -3.14
C ALA A 61 5.50 6.57 -2.21
N ILE A 62 4.47 6.56 -1.36
CA ILE A 62 4.26 7.65 -0.39
C ILE A 62 4.47 7.20 1.06
N ALA A 63 4.24 5.93 1.42
CA ALA A 63 4.32 5.50 2.82
C ALA A 63 5.75 5.44 3.40
N ALA A 64 6.79 5.29 2.56
CA ALA A 64 8.17 5.13 3.04
C ALA A 64 8.92 6.46 3.27
N LYS A 65 8.46 7.58 2.69
CA LYS A 65 9.26 8.83 2.67
C LYS A 65 8.91 9.84 3.77
N GLU A 66 7.78 9.67 4.45
CA GLU A 66 7.30 10.65 5.45
C GLU A 66 7.61 10.26 6.91
N ILE A 67 8.03 9.01 7.16
CA ILE A 67 8.45 8.57 8.50
C ILE A 67 9.95 8.84 8.75
N GLU A 68 10.74 9.13 7.71
CA GLU A 68 12.18 9.42 7.82
C GLU A 68 12.49 10.93 7.90
N ALA A 69 11.53 11.74 8.32
CA ALA A 69 11.67 13.20 8.44
C ALA A 69 11.57 13.68 9.89
N ALA A 70 12.45 13.16 10.77
CA ALA A 70 13.10 13.87 11.87
C ALA A 70 13.72 12.85 12.84
N PRO A 71 15.06 12.78 13.00
CA PRO A 71 15.59 12.24 14.25
C PRO A 71 15.05 13.11 15.39
N PRO A 72 14.48 12.55 16.47
CA PRO A 72 14.16 13.36 17.64
C PRO A 72 15.45 14.06 18.09
N PRO A 73 15.42 15.37 18.37
CA PRO A 73 16.59 16.05 18.92
C PRO A 73 17.05 15.26 20.16
N PRO A 74 18.37 15.06 20.37
CA PRO A 74 18.85 14.30 21.51
C PRO A 74 18.23 14.90 22.76
N ALA A 75 17.49 14.09 23.51
CA ALA A 75 16.92 14.49 24.78
C ALA A 75 18.08 14.82 25.72
N VAL A 76 18.43 16.10 25.81
CA VAL A 76 19.33 16.61 26.84
C VAL A 76 18.57 16.50 28.14
N ILE A 77 18.82 15.42 28.88
CA ILE A 77 18.32 15.28 30.25
C ILE A 77 19.15 16.24 31.11
N VAL A 78 18.60 17.41 31.39
CA VAL A 78 19.16 18.33 32.38
C VAL A 78 18.73 17.82 33.76
N PHE A 79 19.66 17.21 34.49
CA PHE A 79 19.45 16.88 35.90
C PHE A 79 19.64 18.17 36.71
N GLU A 80 18.56 18.74 37.21
CA GLU A 80 18.56 19.91 38.09
C GLU A 80 18.58 19.45 39.56
N GLY A 81 19.63 18.72 39.93
CA GLY A 81 19.85 18.21 41.28
C GLY A 81 21.28 18.48 41.72
N GLU A 82 21.46 19.14 42.87
CA GLU A 82 22.77 19.38 43.47
C GLU A 82 23.50 18.05 43.70
N LEU A 83 24.76 18.00 43.26
CA LEU A 83 25.65 16.87 43.49
C LEU A 83 25.99 16.84 44.99
N GLU A 84 25.30 16.02 45.78
CA GLU A 84 25.75 15.70 47.13
C GLU A 84 27.09 14.97 47.03
N GLU A 85 28.18 15.67 47.34
CA GLU A 85 29.50 15.07 47.50
C GLU A 85 29.53 14.24 48.79
N TRP A 86 29.47 12.93 48.65
CA TRP A 86 29.73 12.02 49.76
C TRP A 86 31.24 12.04 50.04
N SER A 87 31.66 12.85 51.03
CA SER A 87 33.02 12.83 51.58
C SER A 87 33.31 11.48 52.24
N LYS A 88 34.53 10.99 52.02
CA LYS A 88 35.02 9.66 52.41
C LYS A 88 35.39 9.55 53.88
#